data_AF-A0A8T6WWR1-F1
#
_entry.id   AF-A0A8T6WWR1-F1
#
_cell.length_a   1.000
_cell.length_b   1.000
_cell.length_c   1.000
_cell.angle_alpha   90.00
_cell.angle_beta   90.00
_cell.angle_gamma   90.00
#
_symmetry.space_group_name_H-M   'P 1'
#
loop_
_entity.id
_entity.type
_entity.pdbx_description
1 polymer ?
#
loop_
_entity_poly.entity_id
_entity_poly.type
_entity_poly.pdbx_seq_one_letter_code
_entity_poly.pdbx_strand_id
1 'polypeptide(L)'
;MKKTREREILLERFVSPLQLCKLALERGMVEKCEKEISTNDLQQIITELAETLKGKELRRVIKERGGAFVKERFFRGEHYTLLGGELKQEGGTEPLKADLKSALRKHKWKAFYPLICALELEEFGYDSMVRCLAEKNVDYMPNQMLFLLTNKYRILLRIEKGEKKFWKVPEEAYELVEDMLERAEKRIHWYKRIRKK
;
A
#
# COMPACT_ATOMS: atom_id res chain seq x y z
N MET A 1 -0.22 18.96 -6.17
CA MET A 1 -1.29 17.96 -6.01
C MET A 1 -0.75 16.59 -5.60
N LYS A 2 0.05 15.89 -6.42
CA LYS A 2 0.60 14.54 -6.08
C LYS A 2 1.27 14.46 -4.69
N LYS A 3 2.18 15.40 -4.38
CA LYS A 3 2.86 15.47 -3.08
C LYS A 3 1.95 15.75 -1.88
N THR A 4 0.78 16.37 -2.07
CA THR A 4 -0.20 16.56 -0.98
C THR A 4 -0.98 15.28 -0.76
N ARG A 5 -1.41 14.62 -1.84
CA ARG A 5 -2.08 13.31 -1.76
C ARG A 5 -1.24 12.25 -1.05
N GLU A 6 0.06 12.19 -1.30
CA GLU A 6 0.94 11.27 -0.54
C GLU A 6 0.95 11.58 0.96
N ARG A 7 0.86 12.85 1.35
CA ARG A 7 0.80 13.25 2.75
C ARG A 7 -0.54 12.88 3.37
N GLU A 8 -1.64 13.04 2.64
CA GLU A 8 -2.96 12.56 3.08
C GLU A 8 -2.91 11.06 3.34
N ILE A 9 -2.41 10.25 2.39
CA ILE A 9 -2.29 8.79 2.55
C ILE A 9 -1.41 8.45 3.77
N LEU A 10 -0.32 9.17 3.98
CA LEU A 10 0.54 8.98 5.15
C LEU A 10 -0.20 9.28 6.46
N LEU A 11 -0.99 10.35 6.52
CA LEU A 11 -1.76 10.71 7.70
C LEU A 11 -2.88 9.69 7.94
N GLU A 12 -3.67 9.37 6.92
CA GLU A 12 -4.77 8.38 6.94
C GLU A 12 -4.29 7.00 7.40
N ARG A 13 -3.17 6.53 6.85
CA ARG A 13 -2.70 5.15 7.05
C ARG A 13 -1.93 4.96 8.35
N PHE A 14 -1.27 6.00 8.84
CA PHE A 14 -0.32 5.88 9.93
C PHE A 14 -0.67 6.68 11.17
N VAL A 15 -1.62 7.62 11.15
CA VAL A 15 -2.01 8.40 12.33
C VAL A 15 -3.48 8.15 12.63
N SER A 16 -3.82 7.85 13.88
CA SER A 16 -5.22 7.59 14.23
C SER A 16 -6.07 8.86 14.12
N PRO A 17 -7.38 8.74 13.82
CA PRO A 17 -8.29 9.90 13.72
C PRO A 17 -8.24 10.82 14.94
N LEU A 18 -8.21 10.23 16.14
CA LEU A 18 -8.10 11.00 17.39
C LEU A 18 -6.80 11.81 17.49
N GLN A 19 -5.68 11.25 17.02
CA GLN A 19 -4.38 11.94 17.05
C GLN A 19 -4.30 13.07 16.01
N LEU A 20 -4.92 12.88 14.84
CA LEU A 20 -5.06 13.92 13.82
C LEU A 20 -5.91 15.09 14.33
N CYS A 21 -7.04 14.78 14.97
CA CYS A 21 -7.92 15.78 15.55
C CYS A 21 -7.27 16.55 16.70
N LYS A 22 -6.54 15.87 17.59
CA LYS A 22 -5.72 16.55 18.61
C LYS A 22 -4.70 17.51 17.99
N LEU A 23 -4.02 17.06 16.92
CA LEU A 23 -3.06 17.91 16.22
C LEU A 23 -3.73 19.13 15.56
N ALA A 24 -4.93 18.95 14.99
CA ALA A 24 -5.71 20.05 14.41
C ALA A 24 -6.14 21.07 15.48
N LEU A 25 -6.56 20.59 16.65
CA LEU A 25 -6.90 21.44 17.80
C LEU A 25 -5.70 22.24 18.31
N GLU A 26 -4.54 21.58 18.49
CA GLU A 26 -3.28 22.23 18.89
C GLU A 26 -2.84 23.33 17.92
N ARG A 27 -3.30 23.26 16.67
CA ARG A 27 -3.01 24.22 15.61
C ARG A 27 -4.11 25.25 15.39
N GLY A 28 -5.18 25.22 16.17
CA GLY A 28 -6.32 26.13 16.04
C GLY A 28 -7.12 25.94 14.76
N MET A 29 -7.05 24.76 14.13
CA MET A 29 -7.78 24.44 12.89
C MET A 29 -9.24 24.04 13.21
N VAL A 30 -9.46 23.53 14.41
CA VAL A 30 -10.78 23.16 14.95
C VAL A 30 -10.91 23.67 16.38
N GLU A 31 -12.13 23.97 16.81
CA GLU A 31 -12.41 24.49 18.16
C GLU A 31 -12.49 23.39 19.23
N LYS A 32 -12.87 22.17 18.82
CA LYS A 32 -13.04 21.03 19.71
C LYS A 32 -12.63 19.73 19.02
N CYS A 33 -12.17 18.78 19.82
CA CYS A 33 -11.88 17.43 19.36
C CYS A 33 -12.82 16.43 20.02
N GLU A 34 -13.75 15.88 19.24
CA GLU A 34 -14.77 14.95 19.71
C GLU A 34 -14.28 13.49 19.63
N LYS A 35 -14.88 12.61 20.45
CA LYS A 35 -14.59 11.17 20.41
C LYS A 35 -15.06 10.52 19.11
N GLU A 36 -16.14 11.05 18.53
CA GLU A 36 -16.71 10.62 17.26
C GLU A 36 -16.62 11.79 16.29
N ILE A 37 -15.65 11.74 15.39
CA ILE A 37 -15.46 12.76 14.35
C ILE A 37 -16.18 12.26 13.11
N SER A 38 -16.99 13.10 12.48
CA SER A 38 -17.63 12.72 11.22
C SER A 38 -16.58 12.40 10.15
N THR A 39 -16.90 11.52 9.21
CA THR A 39 -15.96 11.14 8.14
C THR A 39 -15.54 12.35 7.30
N ASN A 40 -16.48 13.27 7.04
CA ASN A 40 -16.21 14.48 6.26
C ASN A 40 -15.27 15.43 7.02
N ASP A 41 -15.51 15.66 8.31
CA ASP A 41 -14.66 16.55 9.11
C ASP A 41 -13.24 15.99 9.23
N LEU A 42 -13.13 14.67 9.41
CA LEU A 42 -11.82 14.00 9.44
C LEU A 42 -11.07 14.17 8.11
N GLN A 43 -11.75 14.02 6.97
CA GLN A 43 -11.12 14.19 5.66
C GLN A 43 -10.65 15.64 5.45
N GLN A 44 -11.45 16.62 5.89
CA GLN A 44 -11.05 18.02 5.85
C GLN A 44 -9.81 18.27 6.70
N ILE A 45 -9.80 17.79 7.95
CA ILE A 45 -8.64 17.87 8.85
C ILE A 45 -7.40 17.27 8.19
N ILE A 46 -7.51 16.08 7.60
CA ILE A 46 -6.40 15.41 6.92
C ILE A 46 -5.86 16.26 5.78
N THR A 47 -6.75 16.83 4.97
CA THR A 47 -6.38 17.64 3.81
C THR A 47 -5.62 18.89 4.25
N GLU A 48 -6.15 19.64 5.20
CA GLU A 48 -5.51 20.87 5.70
C GLU A 48 -4.18 20.55 6.41
N LEU A 49 -4.11 19.46 7.17
CA LEU A 49 -2.86 18.99 7.77
C LEU A 49 -1.85 18.58 6.70
N ALA A 50 -2.26 17.90 5.64
CA ALA A 50 -1.39 17.49 4.54
C ALA A 50 -0.79 18.69 3.78
N GLU A 51 -1.53 19.79 3.65
CA GLU A 51 -1.05 21.02 3.03
C GLU A 51 0.01 21.74 3.86
N THR A 52 -0.18 21.73 5.18
CA THR A 52 0.67 22.47 6.14
C THR A 52 1.87 21.66 6.63
N LEU A 53 1.72 20.36 6.89
CA LEU A 53 2.80 19.48 7.37
C LEU A 53 3.80 19.17 6.26
N LYS A 54 5.05 19.60 6.46
CA LYS A 54 6.14 19.43 5.48
C LYS A 54 7.42 18.93 6.13
N GLY A 55 8.23 18.20 5.35
CA GLY A 55 9.61 17.87 5.68
C GLY A 55 9.79 17.26 7.09
N LYS A 56 10.52 17.98 7.95
CA LYS A 56 10.82 17.54 9.33
C LYS A 56 9.56 17.38 10.18
N GLU A 57 8.56 18.22 9.98
CA GLU A 57 7.37 18.21 10.83
C GLU A 57 6.48 17.00 10.55
N LEU A 58 6.26 16.67 9.27
CA LEU A 58 5.54 15.46 8.90
C LEU A 58 6.23 14.21 9.47
N ARG A 59 7.57 14.14 9.35
CA ARG A 59 8.35 13.04 9.95
C ARG A 59 8.13 12.93 11.45
N ARG A 60 8.10 14.06 12.15
CA ARG A 60 7.83 14.12 13.59
C ARG A 60 6.44 13.59 13.91
N VAL A 61 5.41 14.07 13.22
CA VAL A 61 4.02 13.64 13.42
C VAL A 61 3.86 12.14 13.22
N ILE A 62 4.38 11.59 12.11
CA ILE A 62 4.29 10.15 11.84
C ILE A 62 5.04 9.35 12.91
N LYS A 63 6.23 9.79 13.33
CA LYS A 63 7.03 9.10 14.35
C LYS A 63 6.38 9.13 15.75
N GLU A 64 5.88 10.28 16.17
CA GLU A 64 5.38 10.49 17.53
C GLU A 64 3.92 10.06 17.70
N ARG A 65 3.09 10.28 16.67
CA ARG A 65 1.64 10.04 16.74
C ARG A 65 1.18 8.78 16.03
N GLY A 66 2.04 8.15 15.22
CA GLY A 66 1.64 6.97 14.45
C GLY A 66 1.64 5.65 15.22
N GLY A 67 2.19 5.64 16.44
CA GLY A 67 2.16 4.48 17.32
C GLY A 67 2.97 3.27 16.80
N ALA A 68 2.58 2.06 17.23
CA ALA A 68 3.31 0.83 16.92
C ALA A 68 3.27 0.45 15.42
N PHE A 69 2.18 0.83 14.72
CA PHE A 69 1.91 0.40 13.34
C PHE A 69 2.91 0.95 12.31
N VAL A 70 3.62 2.04 12.64
CA VAL A 70 4.58 2.67 11.72
C VAL A 70 5.75 1.74 11.40
N LYS A 71 6.15 0.87 12.35
CA LYS A 71 7.27 -0.06 12.14
C LYS A 71 6.89 -1.27 11.30
N GLU A 72 5.62 -1.66 11.31
CA GLU A 72 5.12 -2.88 10.68
C GLU A 72 4.59 -2.65 9.25
N ARG A 73 4.29 -1.39 8.92
CA ARG A 73 3.76 -0.97 7.61
C ARG A 73 4.80 -0.25 6.77
N PHE A 74 4.44 0.01 5.52
CA PHE A 74 5.28 0.72 4.57
C PHE A 74 4.47 1.68 3.69
N PHE A 75 5.18 2.63 3.09
CA PHE A 75 4.68 3.53 2.06
C PHE A 75 5.81 3.81 1.06
N ARG A 76 5.51 3.80 -0.24
CA ARG A 76 6.51 4.04 -1.30
C ARG A 76 5.90 4.88 -2.42
N GLY A 77 5.82 6.19 -2.21
CA GLY A 77 5.35 7.15 -3.20
C GLY A 77 6.47 7.73 -4.06
N GLU A 78 6.13 8.69 -4.91
CA GLU A 78 7.07 9.45 -5.74
C GLU A 78 7.94 10.40 -4.90
N HIS A 79 7.44 10.91 -3.77
CA HIS A 79 8.15 11.91 -2.97
C HIS A 79 8.52 11.45 -1.56
N TYR A 80 7.80 10.47 -1.01
CA TYR A 80 8.01 9.97 0.33
C TYR A 80 8.13 8.44 0.37
N THR A 81 8.98 7.96 1.28
CA THR A 81 9.16 6.55 1.56
C THR A 81 9.11 6.32 3.07
N LEU A 82 8.26 5.41 3.51
CA LEU A 82 8.20 4.94 4.89
C LEU A 82 8.57 3.46 4.92
N LEU A 83 9.70 3.13 5.55
CA LEU A 83 10.16 1.76 5.74
C LEU A 83 10.77 1.60 7.13
N GLY A 84 10.42 0.51 7.83
CA GLY A 84 10.99 0.19 9.14
C GLY A 84 10.72 1.24 10.22
N GLY A 85 9.63 2.02 10.09
CA GLY A 85 9.31 3.10 11.01
C GLY A 85 9.92 4.46 10.67
N GLU A 86 10.75 4.54 9.62
CA GLU A 86 11.40 5.78 9.23
C GLU A 86 10.76 6.36 7.97
N LEU A 87 10.23 7.59 8.08
CA LEU A 87 9.75 8.36 6.94
C LEU A 87 10.89 9.21 6.37
N LYS A 88 11.22 9.01 5.10
CA LYS A 88 12.18 9.79 4.31
C LYS A 88 11.46 10.59 3.23
N GLN A 89 11.96 11.79 2.94
CA GLN A 89 11.49 12.60 1.82
C GLN A 89 12.30 12.24 0.56
N GLU A 90 12.16 10.99 0.15
CA GLU A 90 12.81 10.37 -0.99
C GLU A 90 11.79 9.43 -1.65
N GLY A 91 11.74 9.44 -2.98
CA GLY A 91 10.83 8.61 -3.75
C GLY A 91 11.15 7.12 -3.62
N GLY A 92 10.13 6.31 -3.38
CA GLY A 92 10.19 4.85 -3.24
C GLY A 92 9.87 4.09 -4.52
N THR A 93 9.56 4.81 -5.62
CA THR A 93 9.10 4.25 -6.89
C THR A 93 10.14 3.34 -7.55
N GLU A 94 11.39 3.77 -7.67
CA GLU A 94 12.45 2.96 -8.30
C GLU A 94 12.81 1.70 -7.48
N PRO A 95 12.94 1.77 -6.14
CA PRO A 95 13.02 0.57 -5.30
C PRO A 95 11.84 -0.38 -5.48
N LEU A 96 10.60 0.13 -5.51
CA LEU A 96 9.40 -0.70 -5.73
C LEU A 96 9.42 -1.38 -7.11
N LYS A 97 9.81 -0.65 -8.15
CA LYS A 97 9.97 -1.19 -9.51
C LYS A 97 11.03 -2.29 -9.58
N ALA A 98 12.15 -2.12 -8.86
CA ALA A 98 13.18 -3.15 -8.75
C ALA A 98 12.66 -4.41 -8.04
N ASP A 99 11.89 -4.25 -6.97
CA ASP A 99 11.24 -5.35 -6.25
C ASP A 99 10.21 -6.08 -7.13
N LEU A 100 9.35 -5.36 -7.84
CA LEU A 100 8.40 -5.91 -8.81
C LEU A 100 9.12 -6.71 -9.90
N LYS A 101 10.15 -6.14 -10.51
CA LYS A 101 10.97 -6.81 -11.52
C LYS A 101 11.63 -8.07 -10.96
N SER A 102 12.13 -8.01 -9.73
CA SER A 102 12.73 -9.17 -9.05
C SER A 102 11.68 -10.26 -8.81
N ALA A 103 10.50 -9.92 -8.29
CA ALA A 103 9.42 -10.85 -8.02
C ALA A 103 8.96 -11.56 -9.31
N LEU A 104 8.68 -10.78 -10.37
CA LEU A 104 8.25 -11.30 -11.67
C LEU A 104 9.34 -12.14 -12.35
N ARG A 105 10.62 -11.75 -12.26
CA ARG A 105 11.72 -12.53 -12.84
C ARG A 105 11.94 -13.86 -12.11
N LYS A 106 11.96 -13.85 -10.78
CA LYS A 106 12.27 -15.03 -9.96
C LYS A 106 11.10 -16.02 -9.90
N HIS A 107 9.88 -15.52 -9.78
CA HIS A 107 8.70 -16.35 -9.55
C HIS A 107 7.79 -16.48 -10.77
N LYS A 108 8.03 -15.70 -11.83
CA LYS A 108 7.33 -15.79 -13.13
C LYS A 108 5.81 -15.72 -12.94
N TRP A 109 5.09 -16.65 -13.55
CA TRP A 109 3.64 -16.76 -13.47
C TRP A 109 3.11 -16.84 -12.02
N LYS A 110 3.89 -17.40 -11.09
CA LYS A 110 3.49 -17.53 -9.67
C LYS A 110 3.41 -16.19 -8.95
N ALA A 111 4.13 -15.15 -9.41
CA ALA A 111 3.95 -13.78 -8.90
C ALA A 111 2.98 -12.98 -9.77
N PHE A 112 3.03 -13.18 -11.09
CA PHE A 112 2.19 -12.44 -12.03
C PHE A 112 0.71 -12.60 -11.80
N TYR A 113 0.21 -13.85 -11.72
CA TYR A 113 -1.23 -14.07 -11.59
C TYR A 113 -1.80 -13.58 -10.26
N PRO A 114 -1.13 -13.79 -9.11
CA PRO A 114 -1.58 -13.15 -7.87
C PRO A 114 -1.59 -11.63 -7.93
N LEU A 115 -0.65 -10.99 -8.64
CA LEU A 115 -0.65 -9.54 -8.78
C LEU A 115 -1.77 -9.04 -9.70
N ILE A 116 -2.09 -9.75 -10.79
CA ILE A 116 -3.27 -9.44 -11.62
C ILE A 116 -4.55 -9.56 -10.79
N CYS A 117 -4.72 -10.68 -10.07
CA CYS A 117 -5.87 -10.85 -9.18
C CYS A 117 -5.94 -9.79 -8.08
N ALA A 118 -4.79 -9.32 -7.58
CA ALA A 118 -4.74 -8.28 -6.57
C ALA A 118 -5.22 -6.91 -7.10
N LEU A 119 -4.98 -6.60 -8.38
CA LEU A 119 -5.52 -5.41 -9.02
C LEU A 119 -7.04 -5.54 -9.24
N GLU A 120 -7.48 -6.68 -9.80
CA GLU A 120 -8.91 -6.91 -10.11
C GLU A 120 -9.81 -6.94 -8.87
N LEU A 121 -9.31 -7.46 -7.75
CA LEU A 121 -10.11 -7.58 -6.53
C LEU A 121 -10.07 -6.33 -5.65
N GLU A 122 -9.14 -5.39 -5.92
CA GLU A 122 -8.81 -4.21 -5.11
C GLU A 122 -8.40 -4.53 -3.65
N GLU A 123 -9.27 -5.15 -2.85
CA GLU A 123 -9.04 -5.71 -1.53
C GLU A 123 -9.54 -7.17 -1.46
N PHE A 124 -8.70 -8.10 -1.01
CA PHE A 124 -9.03 -9.52 -1.04
C PHE A 124 -8.57 -10.29 0.19
N GLY A 125 -9.37 -11.29 0.57
CA GLY A 125 -8.97 -12.38 1.45
C GLY A 125 -8.33 -13.54 0.67
N TYR A 126 -7.83 -14.54 1.41
CA TYR A 126 -7.17 -15.70 0.82
C TYR A 126 -8.08 -16.47 -0.17
N ASP A 127 -9.32 -16.76 0.22
CA ASP A 127 -10.23 -17.57 -0.60
C ASP A 127 -10.63 -16.86 -1.91
N SER A 128 -10.82 -15.54 -1.87
CA SER A 128 -11.08 -14.74 -3.08
C SER A 128 -9.90 -14.78 -4.05
N MET A 129 -8.67 -14.71 -3.53
CA MET A 129 -7.47 -14.87 -4.36
C MET A 129 -7.41 -16.26 -5.02
N VAL A 130 -7.69 -17.32 -4.27
CA VAL A 130 -7.72 -18.69 -4.83
C VAL A 130 -8.76 -18.82 -5.94
N ARG A 131 -9.97 -18.29 -5.73
CA ARG A 131 -11.02 -18.28 -6.76
C ARG A 131 -10.59 -17.53 -8.03
N CYS A 132 -10.04 -16.33 -7.88
CA CYS A 132 -9.54 -15.56 -9.02
C CYS A 132 -8.41 -16.29 -9.79
N LEU A 133 -7.50 -16.98 -9.08
CA LEU A 133 -6.47 -17.78 -9.73
C LEU A 133 -7.05 -18.95 -10.52
N ALA A 134 -8.06 -19.62 -9.98
CA ALA A 134 -8.76 -20.71 -10.65
C ALA A 134 -9.44 -20.23 -11.95
N GLU A 135 -10.11 -19.08 -11.94
CA GLU A 135 -10.71 -18.44 -13.13
C GLU A 135 -9.67 -18.17 -14.23
N LYS A 136 -8.41 -17.88 -13.85
CA LYS A 136 -7.29 -17.71 -14.78
C LYS A 136 -6.63 -19.02 -15.22
N ASN A 137 -7.26 -20.16 -14.91
CA ASN A 137 -6.73 -21.50 -15.15
C ASN A 137 -5.34 -21.69 -14.52
N VAL A 138 -5.18 -21.24 -13.28
CA VAL A 138 -3.95 -21.34 -12.50
C VAL A 138 -4.23 -22.13 -11.23
N ASP A 139 -3.88 -23.43 -11.26
CA ASP A 139 -3.91 -24.29 -10.09
C ASP A 139 -2.66 -24.05 -9.22
N TYR A 140 -2.79 -23.14 -8.25
CA TYR A 140 -1.70 -22.70 -7.39
C TYR A 140 -2.23 -22.16 -6.05
N MET A 141 -1.71 -22.69 -4.94
CA MET A 141 -1.93 -22.12 -3.62
C MET A 141 -1.00 -20.92 -3.36
N PRO A 142 -1.54 -19.70 -3.17
CA PRO A 142 -0.72 -18.49 -3.19
C PRO A 142 -0.08 -18.14 -1.83
N ASN A 143 -0.20 -18.94 -0.77
CA ASN A 143 0.24 -18.59 0.60
C ASN A 143 1.67 -18.08 0.63
N GLN A 144 2.60 -18.83 0.03
CA GLN A 144 4.00 -18.45 -0.02
C GLN A 144 4.21 -17.18 -0.85
N MET A 145 3.45 -16.99 -1.94
CA MET A 145 3.58 -15.79 -2.76
C MET A 145 3.04 -14.55 -2.05
N LEU A 146 1.88 -14.65 -1.40
CA LEU A 146 1.33 -13.56 -0.59
C LEU A 146 2.31 -13.17 0.50
N PHE A 147 2.91 -14.14 1.20
CA PHE A 147 3.96 -13.87 2.19
C PHE A 147 5.15 -13.11 1.59
N LEU A 148 5.66 -13.53 0.43
CA LEU A 148 6.79 -12.88 -0.22
C LEU A 148 6.44 -11.48 -0.74
N LEU A 149 5.29 -11.33 -1.40
CA LEU A 149 4.81 -10.05 -1.93
C LEU A 149 4.54 -9.05 -0.80
N THR A 150 4.10 -9.49 0.37
CA THR A 150 3.90 -8.61 1.53
C THR A 150 5.21 -8.29 2.25
N ASN A 151 6.00 -9.29 2.65
CA ASN A 151 7.08 -9.07 3.61
C ASN A 151 8.43 -8.80 2.94
N LYS A 152 8.73 -9.55 1.89
CA LYS A 152 10.03 -9.45 1.20
C LYS A 152 10.03 -8.31 0.20
N TYR A 153 9.03 -8.29 -0.68
CA TYR A 153 8.96 -7.32 -1.78
C TYR A 153 8.13 -6.09 -1.42
N ARG A 154 7.31 -6.13 -0.36
CA ARG A 154 6.46 -5.02 0.10
C ARG A 154 5.56 -4.44 -1.00
N ILE A 155 5.08 -5.28 -1.90
CA ILE A 155 4.17 -4.91 -2.98
C ILE A 155 2.73 -4.93 -2.48
N LEU A 156 2.39 -5.89 -1.63
CA LEU A 156 1.05 -6.01 -1.04
C LEU A 156 1.03 -5.46 0.38
N LEU A 157 0.02 -4.67 0.69
CA LEU A 157 -0.29 -4.24 2.06
C LEU A 157 -1.25 -5.24 2.69
N ARG A 158 -0.92 -5.73 3.89
CA ARG A 158 -1.83 -6.54 4.69
C ARG A 158 -2.67 -5.64 5.60
N ILE A 159 -3.97 -5.91 5.63
CA ILE A 159 -4.98 -5.20 6.42
C ILE A 159 -5.65 -6.22 7.33
N GLU A 160 -5.93 -5.83 8.56
CA GLU A 160 -6.63 -6.66 9.55
C GLU A 160 -8.00 -6.04 9.82
N LYS A 161 -9.06 -6.84 9.61
CA LYS A 161 -10.45 -6.46 9.87
C LYS A 161 -11.04 -7.52 10.80
N GLY A 162 -11.05 -7.24 12.10
CA GLY A 162 -11.34 -8.24 13.14
C GLY A 162 -10.31 -9.38 13.10
N GLU A 163 -10.78 -10.62 13.10
CA GLU A 163 -9.92 -11.81 13.03
C GLU A 163 -9.44 -12.15 11.61
N LYS A 164 -9.98 -11.48 10.59
CA LYS A 164 -9.69 -11.78 9.18
C LYS A 164 -8.57 -10.92 8.63
N LYS A 165 -7.78 -11.54 7.75
CA LYS A 165 -6.64 -10.92 7.06
C LYS A 165 -7.03 -10.65 5.61
N PHE A 166 -6.81 -9.42 5.19
CA PHE A 166 -7.01 -8.95 3.84
C PHE A 166 -5.70 -8.41 3.27
N TRP A 167 -5.62 -8.32 1.96
CA TRP A 167 -4.51 -7.74 1.23
C TRP A 167 -5.03 -6.80 0.15
N LYS A 168 -4.24 -5.78 -0.16
CA LYS A 168 -4.43 -4.94 -1.35
C LYS A 168 -3.11 -4.48 -1.94
N VAL A 169 -3.14 -4.05 -3.20
CA VAL A 169 -2.08 -3.20 -3.74
C VAL A 169 -2.26 -1.80 -3.10
N PRO A 170 -1.22 -1.21 -2.48
CA PRO A 170 -1.30 0.15 -2.00
C PRO A 170 -1.62 1.13 -3.13
N GLU A 171 -2.44 2.14 -2.85
CA GLU A 171 -2.88 3.13 -3.85
C GLU A 171 -1.69 3.81 -4.54
N GLU A 172 -0.64 4.13 -3.79
CA GLU A 172 0.57 4.76 -4.33
C GLU A 172 1.37 3.87 -5.29
N ALA A 173 1.09 2.56 -5.29
CA ALA A 173 1.78 1.57 -6.11
C ALA A 173 0.94 1.10 -7.31
N TYR A 174 -0.35 1.45 -7.38
CA TYR A 174 -1.31 0.83 -8.31
C TYR A 174 -0.88 0.97 -9.77
N GLU A 175 -0.70 2.21 -10.25
CA GLU A 175 -0.30 2.51 -11.63
C GLU A 175 1.00 1.80 -12.01
N LEU A 176 2.00 1.80 -11.11
CA LEU A 176 3.28 1.16 -11.39
C LEU A 176 3.15 -0.37 -11.47
N VAL A 177 2.33 -0.98 -10.62
CA VAL A 177 2.10 -2.43 -10.64
C VAL A 177 1.40 -2.83 -11.94
N GLU A 178 0.36 -2.09 -12.34
CA GLU A 178 -0.38 -2.29 -13.59
C GLU A 178 0.56 -2.21 -14.81
N ASP A 179 1.27 -1.09 -14.96
CA ASP A 179 2.27 -0.87 -16.02
C ASP A 179 3.29 -2.03 -16.15
N MET A 180 3.76 -2.52 -15.00
CA MET A 180 4.77 -3.57 -14.94
C MET A 180 4.20 -4.94 -15.35
N LEU A 181 2.93 -5.22 -15.04
CA LEU A 181 2.26 -6.45 -15.42
C LEU A 181 1.96 -6.47 -16.91
N GLU A 182 1.46 -5.38 -17.49
CA GLU A 182 1.24 -5.27 -18.95
C GLU A 182 2.53 -5.58 -19.74
N ARG A 183 3.66 -5.02 -19.29
CA ARG A 183 4.98 -5.29 -19.89
C ARG A 183 5.43 -6.74 -19.71
N ALA A 184 5.02 -7.39 -18.63
CA ALA A 184 5.38 -8.77 -18.32
C ALA A 184 4.51 -9.81 -19.04
N GLU A 185 3.27 -9.47 -19.39
CA GLU A 185 2.31 -10.37 -20.00
C GLU A 185 2.86 -11.03 -21.28
N LYS A 186 3.48 -10.23 -22.15
CA LYS A 186 4.13 -10.67 -23.39
C LYS A 186 5.14 -11.80 -23.16
N ARG A 187 5.85 -11.78 -22.03
CA ARG A 187 6.89 -12.78 -21.68
C ARG A 187 6.30 -14.03 -21.03
N ILE A 188 5.19 -13.90 -20.32
CA ILE A 188 4.59 -15.01 -19.56
C ILE A 188 3.73 -15.89 -20.46
N HIS A 189 3.05 -15.30 -21.45
CA HIS A 189 2.32 -16.05 -22.46
C HIS A 189 3.23 -16.99 -23.26
N TRP A 190 4.46 -16.55 -23.56
CA TRP A 190 5.49 -17.39 -24.16
C TRP A 190 5.87 -18.58 -23.27
N TYR A 191 6.01 -18.36 -21.96
CA TYR A 191 6.39 -19.41 -21.01
C TYR A 191 5.29 -20.48 -20.82
N LYS A 192 4.01 -20.09 -20.81
CA LYS A 192 2.87 -21.04 -20.77
C LYS A 192 2.81 -21.91 -22.04
N ARG A 193 3.15 -21.36 -23.22
CA ARG A 193 3.17 -22.12 -24.48
C ARG A 193 4.24 -23.20 -24.51
N ILE A 194 5.42 -22.95 -23.95
CA ILE A 194 6.52 -23.92 -23.92
C ILE A 194 6.24 -25.08 -22.96
N ARG A 195 5.54 -24.82 -21.85
CA ARG A 195 5.29 -25.82 -20.81
C ARG A 195 4.08 -26.72 -21.06
N LYS A 196 3.28 -26.42 -22.09
CA LYS A 196 2.16 -27.24 -22.58
C LYS A 196 2.59 -28.17 -23.74
N LYS A 197 3.86 -28.15 -24.12
CA LYS A 197 4.50 -29.15 -24.98
C LYS A 197 5.40 -30.02 -24.11
#